data_AF-A0A959Y4R4-F1
#
_entry.id   AF-A0A959Y4R4-F1
#
_cell.length_a   1.000
_cell.length_b   1.000
_cell.length_c   1.000
_cell.angle_alpha   90.00
_cell.angle_beta   90.00
_cell.angle_gamma   90.00
#
_symmetry.space_group_name_H-M   'P 1'
#
loop_
_entity.id
_entity.type
_entity.pdbx_description
1 polymer ?
#
loop_
_entity_poly.entity_id
_entity_poly.type
_entity_poly.pdbx_seq_one_letter_code
_entity_poly.pdbx_strand_id
1 'polypeptide(L)'
;MKTLKHFRPLKLAIALSAASIGQAQVSNPTNNSGVLDYVGCDNTSPFPLRIMQNDNQPIDWYTDNLRRMRLERTLTGQTLNTYTGLDLSGFLGIGSFADPDVAQPFTFIHIDDAGTHDNGYRPWMRQGTMVTHQSDFSYFGMKDEGNAQNHTVVAWSDNDVWDPGPDYMKFIFTSYLNQNGAAGTANGLEAARFVPDATGDEVYFGLGDWFNSGGLQPDERLDVLDRTVRIRDLPTNYEDVSKVMDKVVVVDSDGRLHWRPEGDYINAAATDCDWNQQVGGNVNLRTAYAGAPSGCPDEDSHVGVGVTNPMGKLSVFEDSPKPSAQEYGLVVHHFGDDEKNFGGYIKCADQASSSSVQPVAINNGDNVALRSEAWNATNRSIGVHGYARLAS
;
A
#
# COMPACT_ATOMS: atom_id res chain seq x y z
N MET A 1 72.41 79.68 -9.84
CA MET A 1 71.64 78.63 -9.12
C MET A 1 70.14 78.85 -9.34
N LYS A 2 69.50 78.07 -10.23
CA LYS A 2 68.07 78.20 -10.60
C LYS A 2 67.37 76.82 -10.67
N THR A 3 67.53 75.96 -9.66
CA THR A 3 67.04 74.56 -9.73
C THR A 3 65.91 74.21 -8.74
N LEU A 4 65.40 75.14 -7.93
CA LEU A 4 64.40 74.81 -6.90
C LEU A 4 62.92 75.06 -7.29
N LYS A 5 62.63 75.59 -8.48
CA LYS A 5 61.23 75.90 -8.89
C LYS A 5 60.39 74.66 -9.23
N HIS A 6 61.02 73.52 -9.50
CA HIS A 6 60.32 72.29 -9.92
C HIS A 6 60.09 71.31 -8.76
N PHE A 7 60.72 71.55 -7.61
CA PHE A 7 60.62 70.68 -6.44
C PHE A 7 59.30 70.82 -5.67
N ARG A 8 58.68 72.01 -5.72
CA ARG A 8 57.40 72.29 -5.06
C ARG A 8 56.20 71.57 -5.72
N PRO A 9 56.00 71.63 -7.05
CA PRO A 9 54.92 70.88 -7.68
C PRO A 9 55.12 69.36 -7.54
N LEU A 10 56.37 68.87 -7.56
CA LEU A 10 56.67 67.45 -7.35
C LEU A 10 56.28 66.99 -5.93
N LYS A 11 56.61 67.76 -4.89
CA LYS A 11 56.22 67.43 -3.51
C LYS A 11 54.71 67.49 -3.30
N LEU A 12 54.01 68.43 -3.96
CA LEU A 12 52.56 68.53 -3.89
C LEU A 12 51.88 67.35 -4.61
N ALA A 13 52.41 66.94 -5.77
CA ALA A 13 51.94 65.75 -6.48
C ALA A 13 52.13 64.48 -5.64
N ILE A 14 53.31 64.30 -5.03
CA ILE A 14 53.60 63.15 -4.16
C ILE A 14 52.69 63.15 -2.91
N ALA A 15 52.44 64.32 -2.31
CA ALA A 15 51.57 64.44 -1.14
C ALA A 15 50.08 64.21 -1.48
N LEU A 16 49.62 64.63 -2.66
CA LEU A 16 48.26 64.35 -3.15
C LEU A 16 48.07 62.88 -3.51
N SER A 17 49.09 62.21 -4.06
CA SER A 17 49.05 60.76 -4.32
C SER A 17 49.17 59.89 -3.07
N ALA A 18 49.81 60.40 -2.00
CA ALA A 18 49.95 59.67 -0.74
C ALA A 18 48.75 59.85 0.22
N ALA A 19 47.89 60.84 -0.04
CA ALA A 19 46.72 61.15 0.81
C ALA A 19 45.41 60.47 0.34
N SER A 20 45.44 59.67 -0.73
CA SER A 20 44.31 58.82 -1.08
C SER A 20 44.25 57.65 -0.10
N ILE A 21 43.41 57.78 0.92
CA ILE A 21 43.03 56.66 1.78
C ILE A 21 42.29 55.67 0.87
N GLY A 22 42.97 54.58 0.51
CA GLY A 22 42.39 53.52 -0.31
C GLY A 22 41.27 52.85 0.48
N GLN A 23 40.03 53.21 0.18
CA GLN A 23 38.94 52.27 0.37
C GLN A 23 39.16 51.14 -0.64
N ALA A 24 38.94 49.89 -0.24
CA ALA A 24 38.91 48.78 -1.19
C ALA A 24 37.78 49.04 -2.21
N GLN A 25 38.13 49.71 -3.31
CA GLN A 25 37.25 50.06 -4.40
C GLN A 25 37.84 49.47 -5.68
N VAL A 26 37.05 48.63 -6.35
CA VAL A 26 37.42 47.91 -7.56
C VAL A 26 37.32 48.79 -8.82
N SER A 27 36.97 50.07 -8.69
CA SER A 27 36.60 50.94 -9.83
C SER A 27 37.68 51.95 -10.26
N ASN A 28 38.90 51.88 -9.71
CA ASN A 28 39.99 52.78 -10.11
C ASN A 28 41.02 52.05 -11.00
N PRO A 29 41.37 52.58 -12.19
CA PRO A 29 42.50 52.06 -12.95
C PRO A 29 43.75 52.08 -12.07
N THR A 30 44.53 51.00 -12.07
CA THR A 30 45.77 50.77 -11.27
C THR A 30 45.62 50.38 -9.80
N ASN A 31 44.42 50.05 -9.31
CA ASN A 31 44.26 49.39 -8.01
C ASN A 31 44.50 47.86 -8.13
N ASN A 32 45.76 47.47 -8.34
CA ASN A 32 46.12 46.05 -8.38
C ASN A 32 46.11 45.48 -6.96
N SER A 33 45.26 44.49 -6.71
CA SER A 33 45.35 43.66 -5.51
C SER A 33 46.67 42.88 -5.50
N GLY A 34 47.46 43.03 -4.45
CA GLY A 34 48.62 42.20 -4.13
C GLY A 34 48.23 40.80 -3.65
N VAL A 35 49.22 39.94 -3.41
CA VAL A 35 49.06 38.53 -2.98
C VAL A 35 48.38 38.39 -1.59
N LEU A 36 48.08 39.50 -0.92
CA LEU A 36 47.41 39.56 0.39
C LEU A 36 46.24 40.55 0.43
N ASP A 37 45.85 41.12 -0.71
CA ASP A 37 44.73 42.06 -0.78
C ASP A 37 43.44 41.27 -0.99
N TYR A 38 42.63 41.22 0.05
CA TYR A 38 41.30 40.63 0.00
C TYR A 38 40.29 41.75 -0.27
N VAL A 39 39.23 41.47 -1.03
CA VAL A 39 38.07 42.36 -1.10
C VAL A 39 37.51 42.48 0.31
N GLY A 40 37.87 43.57 1.00
CA GLY A 40 37.44 43.84 2.37
C GLY A 40 38.42 43.57 3.51
N CYS A 41 39.74 43.44 3.32
CA CYS A 41 40.67 43.65 4.46
C CYS A 41 42.11 44.05 4.08
N ASP A 42 42.78 44.71 5.04
CA ASP A 42 44.21 44.54 5.34
C ASP A 42 44.36 43.76 6.68
N ASN A 43 45.58 43.40 7.06
CA ASN A 43 45.85 42.54 8.23
C ASN A 43 45.61 43.20 9.62
N THR A 44 45.07 44.43 9.68
CA THR A 44 44.96 45.21 10.92
C THR A 44 43.53 45.46 11.41
N SER A 45 42.50 45.06 10.68
CA SER A 45 41.10 45.39 11.03
C SER A 45 40.60 44.64 12.29
N PRO A 46 40.22 45.35 13.38
CA PRO A 46 39.75 44.72 14.64
C PRO A 46 38.25 44.41 14.68
N PHE A 47 37.51 44.60 13.58
CA PHE A 47 36.06 44.39 13.53
C PHE A 47 35.66 43.34 12.48
N PRO A 48 34.57 42.57 12.69
CA PRO A 48 34.01 41.69 11.66
C PRO A 48 33.58 42.50 10.44
N LEU A 49 33.99 42.07 9.25
CA LEU A 49 33.68 42.73 7.97
C LEU A 49 32.16 42.68 7.67
N ARG A 50 31.58 43.81 7.27
CA ARG A 50 30.20 43.92 6.78
C ARG A 50 30.20 44.19 5.28
N ILE A 51 29.71 43.23 4.49
CA ILE A 51 29.40 43.43 3.07
C ILE A 51 27.97 43.98 2.99
N MET A 52 27.81 45.18 2.45
CA MET A 52 26.50 45.84 2.33
C MET A 52 26.42 46.67 1.05
N GLN A 53 25.22 46.79 0.50
CA GLN A 53 24.90 47.67 -0.60
C GLN A 53 23.78 48.62 -0.13
N ASN A 54 23.99 49.94 -0.24
CA ASN A 54 23.06 50.95 0.30
C ASN A 54 22.10 51.53 -0.75
N ASP A 55 22.41 51.40 -2.05
CA ASP A 55 21.63 52.00 -3.14
C ASP A 55 20.61 51.02 -3.77
N ASN A 56 20.18 50.00 -3.00
CA ASN A 56 19.24 48.98 -3.42
C ASN A 56 19.59 48.29 -4.76
N GLN A 57 20.87 47.95 -4.95
CA GLN A 57 21.35 47.15 -6.08
C GLN A 57 21.53 45.70 -5.62
N PRO A 58 21.37 44.71 -6.52
CA PRO A 58 21.68 43.33 -6.18
C PRO A 58 23.17 43.20 -5.81
N ILE A 59 23.47 42.24 -4.94
CA ILE A 59 24.86 41.82 -4.71
C ILE A 59 25.10 40.61 -5.61
N ASP A 60 25.93 40.78 -6.63
CA ASP A 60 26.24 39.72 -7.59
C ASP A 60 27.66 39.19 -7.37
N TRP A 61 27.80 37.85 -7.41
CA TRP A 61 29.09 37.17 -7.35
C TRP A 61 29.42 36.58 -8.71
N TYR A 62 30.63 36.87 -9.21
CA TYR A 62 31.07 36.46 -10.55
C TYR A 62 32.33 35.59 -10.51
N THR A 63 32.50 34.75 -11.52
CA THR A 63 33.77 34.10 -11.85
C THR A 63 33.94 34.11 -13.36
N ASP A 64 35.03 34.69 -13.85
CA ASP A 64 35.30 34.84 -15.29
C ASP A 64 34.13 35.45 -16.08
N ASN A 65 33.60 36.58 -15.58
CA ASN A 65 32.46 37.30 -16.16
C ASN A 65 31.12 36.52 -16.18
N LEU A 66 31.06 35.33 -15.55
CA LEU A 66 29.82 34.57 -15.37
C LEU A 66 29.27 34.79 -13.97
N ARG A 67 28.00 35.22 -13.87
CA ARG A 67 27.30 35.34 -12.59
C ARG A 67 27.12 33.94 -11.99
N ARG A 68 27.53 33.77 -10.74
CA ARG A 68 27.43 32.51 -9.98
C ARG A 68 26.36 32.57 -8.92
N MET A 69 26.18 33.74 -8.31
CA MET A 69 25.19 33.97 -7.27
C MET A 69 24.65 35.40 -7.37
N ARG A 70 23.44 35.62 -6.85
CA ARG A 70 22.81 36.94 -6.74
C ARG A 70 21.99 37.03 -5.46
N LEU A 71 22.20 38.06 -4.65
CA LEU A 71 21.28 38.44 -3.59
C LEU A 71 20.42 39.58 -4.12
N GLU A 72 19.11 39.35 -4.18
CA GLU A 72 18.18 40.31 -4.76
C GLU A 72 18.07 41.58 -3.91
N ARG A 73 18.00 42.70 -4.63
CA ARG A 73 17.61 44.00 -4.07
C ARG A 73 16.15 43.97 -3.59
N THR A 74 15.63 45.11 -3.15
CA THR A 74 14.18 45.31 -3.03
C THR A 74 13.55 45.08 -4.41
N LEU A 75 12.74 44.02 -4.49
CA LEU A 75 12.18 43.46 -5.71
C LEU A 75 10.71 43.09 -5.46
N THR A 76 9.89 44.13 -5.36
CA THR A 76 8.45 44.03 -5.11
C THR A 76 7.66 44.07 -6.41
N GLY A 77 6.38 43.67 -6.36
CA GLY A 77 5.45 43.77 -7.49
C GLY A 77 5.79 42.80 -8.62
N GLN A 78 6.50 41.71 -8.31
CA GLN A 78 6.88 40.71 -9.28
C GLN A 78 5.68 39.84 -9.66
N THR A 79 5.76 39.29 -10.87
CA THR A 79 4.86 38.25 -11.34
C THR A 79 5.69 37.00 -11.56
N LEU A 80 5.28 35.90 -10.93
CA LEU A 80 5.79 34.56 -11.22
C LEU A 80 4.58 33.69 -11.56
N ASN A 81 4.64 33.02 -12.71
CA ASN A 81 3.53 32.30 -13.30
C ASN A 81 2.30 33.24 -13.42
N THR A 82 1.19 32.88 -12.79
CA THR A 82 -0.05 33.67 -12.74
C THR A 82 -0.15 34.53 -11.47
N TYR A 83 0.80 34.41 -10.55
CA TYR A 83 0.78 35.10 -9.27
C TYR A 83 1.44 36.47 -9.36
N THR A 84 0.64 37.52 -9.21
CA THR A 84 1.09 38.92 -9.29
C THR A 84 1.29 39.55 -7.91
N GLY A 85 2.07 40.63 -7.85
CA GLY A 85 2.25 41.40 -6.61
C GLY A 85 3.20 40.76 -5.60
N LEU A 86 4.06 39.85 -6.04
CA LEU A 86 5.00 39.13 -5.18
C LEU A 86 6.17 40.02 -4.73
N ASP A 87 6.69 39.72 -3.55
CA ASP A 87 7.90 40.33 -3.00
C ASP A 87 9.02 39.28 -2.90
N LEU A 88 10.01 39.43 -3.79
CA LEU A 88 11.18 38.56 -3.90
C LEU A 88 12.43 39.21 -3.30
N SER A 89 12.25 40.26 -2.49
CA SER A 89 13.35 41.03 -1.91
C SER A 89 14.25 40.16 -1.02
N GLY A 90 15.56 40.28 -1.23
CA GLY A 90 16.57 39.59 -0.42
C GLY A 90 16.67 38.09 -0.66
N PHE A 91 16.11 37.57 -1.76
CA PHE A 91 16.25 36.15 -2.10
C PHE A 91 17.64 35.90 -2.70
N LEU A 92 18.22 34.75 -2.38
CA LEU A 92 19.55 34.35 -2.85
C LEU A 92 19.43 33.34 -3.99
N GLY A 93 19.91 33.72 -5.16
CA GLY A 93 20.09 32.84 -6.31
C GLY A 93 21.50 32.29 -6.37
N ILE A 94 21.64 31.04 -6.79
CA ILE A 94 22.89 30.38 -7.15
C ILE A 94 22.68 29.76 -8.52
N GLY A 95 23.35 30.24 -9.57
CA GLY A 95 23.10 29.73 -10.91
C GLY A 95 23.03 30.78 -12.01
N SER A 96 22.54 30.33 -13.17
CA SER A 96 22.55 31.12 -14.41
C SER A 96 21.48 32.20 -14.42
N PHE A 97 20.24 31.86 -14.07
CA PHE A 97 19.04 32.67 -14.22
C PHE A 97 19.01 33.39 -15.59
N ALA A 98 19.24 32.61 -16.64
CA ALA A 98 19.43 33.11 -18.01
C ALA A 98 18.13 33.15 -18.81
N ASP A 99 17.13 32.36 -18.42
CA ASP A 99 15.83 32.30 -19.05
C ASP A 99 14.90 33.43 -18.55
N PRO A 100 14.06 34.03 -19.40
CA PRO A 100 13.10 35.05 -18.98
C PRO A 100 12.12 34.60 -17.89
N ASP A 101 11.69 33.34 -17.93
CA ASP A 101 10.74 32.79 -16.96
C ASP A 101 11.45 32.47 -15.63
N VAL A 102 12.73 32.09 -15.69
CA VAL A 102 13.60 31.86 -14.51
C VAL A 102 14.71 32.92 -14.40
N ALA A 103 14.34 34.19 -14.50
CA ALA A 103 15.31 35.30 -14.51
C ALA A 103 15.81 35.71 -13.11
N GLN A 104 15.19 35.17 -12.05
CA GLN A 104 15.42 35.57 -10.67
C GLN A 104 15.06 34.46 -9.66
N PRO A 105 15.54 34.55 -8.41
CA PRO A 105 15.18 33.60 -7.36
C PRO A 105 13.69 33.67 -7.01
N PHE A 106 13.01 32.52 -6.95
CA PHE A 106 11.58 32.43 -6.61
C PHE A 106 11.33 32.20 -5.12
N THR A 107 12.33 31.69 -4.42
CA THR A 107 12.29 31.37 -2.99
C THR A 107 13.55 31.92 -2.32
N PHE A 108 13.59 31.91 -0.98
CA PHE A 108 14.73 32.48 -0.24
C PHE A 108 16.10 31.95 -0.70
N ILE A 109 16.18 30.67 -1.09
CA ILE A 109 17.36 30.10 -1.73
C ILE A 109 16.89 29.43 -3.02
N HIS A 110 17.37 29.89 -4.17
CA HIS A 110 17.07 29.26 -5.47
C HIS A 110 18.38 28.83 -6.14
N ILE A 111 18.49 27.55 -6.47
CA ILE A 111 19.58 27.00 -7.28
C ILE A 111 19.05 26.80 -8.70
N ASP A 112 19.67 27.44 -9.70
CA ASP A 112 19.27 27.34 -11.09
C ASP A 112 20.38 26.76 -11.96
N ASP A 113 20.03 25.74 -12.75
CA ASP A 113 20.85 25.24 -13.84
C ASP A 113 20.02 25.16 -15.13
N ALA A 114 19.87 26.30 -15.80
CA ALA A 114 19.11 26.41 -17.04
C ALA A 114 17.62 26.05 -16.90
N GLY A 115 16.97 26.52 -15.83
CA GLY A 115 15.52 26.49 -15.70
C GLY A 115 14.83 27.31 -16.80
N THR A 116 13.69 26.86 -17.28
CA THR A 116 12.94 27.47 -18.40
C THR A 116 11.45 27.69 -18.11
N HIS A 117 10.96 27.30 -16.92
CA HIS A 117 9.55 27.39 -16.56
C HIS A 117 9.34 27.75 -15.09
N ASP A 118 8.20 28.38 -14.79
CA ASP A 118 7.77 28.73 -13.43
C ASP A 118 6.39 28.13 -13.05
N ASN A 119 5.81 27.27 -13.90
CA ASN A 119 4.43 26.77 -13.84
C ASN A 119 4.03 26.10 -12.51
N GLY A 120 4.96 25.38 -11.86
CA GLY A 120 4.69 24.75 -10.58
C GLY A 120 4.77 25.71 -9.38
N TYR A 121 5.34 26.91 -9.52
CA TYR A 121 5.56 27.82 -8.39
C TYR A 121 4.25 28.15 -7.69
N ARG A 122 4.27 28.25 -6.36
CA ARG A 122 3.15 28.73 -5.55
C ARG A 122 3.65 29.77 -4.54
N PRO A 123 2.88 30.83 -4.22
CA PRO A 123 3.32 31.87 -3.30
C PRO A 123 3.73 31.38 -1.91
N TRP A 124 3.22 30.24 -1.44
CA TRP A 124 3.61 29.65 -0.16
C TRP A 124 5.03 29.05 -0.17
N MET A 125 5.62 28.78 -1.35
CA MET A 125 6.98 28.25 -1.48
C MET A 125 8.07 29.27 -1.13
N ARG A 126 7.69 30.49 -0.76
CA ARG A 126 8.60 31.59 -0.43
C ARG A 126 9.72 31.19 0.55
N GLN A 127 9.38 30.43 1.60
CA GLN A 127 10.31 30.06 2.67
C GLN A 127 10.91 28.67 2.43
N GLY A 128 11.98 28.57 1.66
CA GLY A 128 12.65 27.30 1.43
C GLY A 128 13.81 27.38 0.45
N THR A 129 14.19 26.21 -0.05
CA THR A 129 15.17 26.01 -1.12
C THR A 129 14.47 25.43 -2.33
N MET A 130 14.66 26.06 -3.48
CA MET A 130 14.18 25.58 -4.78
C MET A 130 15.36 25.24 -5.69
N VAL A 131 15.19 24.23 -6.54
CA VAL A 131 16.13 23.87 -7.59
C VAL A 131 15.37 23.82 -8.91
N THR A 132 15.82 24.56 -9.93
CA THR A 132 15.31 24.48 -11.31
C THR A 132 16.35 23.85 -12.23
N HIS A 133 15.88 22.99 -13.13
CA HIS A 133 16.67 22.50 -14.26
C HIS A 133 15.72 22.22 -15.41
N GLN A 134 16.03 22.75 -16.59
CA GLN A 134 15.12 22.67 -17.74
C GLN A 134 13.71 23.11 -17.33
N SER A 135 12.70 22.31 -17.61
CA SER A 135 11.31 22.70 -17.42
C SER A 135 10.75 22.30 -16.04
N ASP A 136 11.60 21.75 -15.17
CA ASP A 136 11.23 21.19 -13.87
C ASP A 136 11.77 22.01 -12.70
N PHE A 137 11.13 21.83 -11.54
CA PHE A 137 11.75 22.21 -10.28
C PHE A 137 11.40 21.27 -9.13
N SER A 138 12.25 21.32 -8.10
CA SER A 138 12.03 20.73 -6.79
C SER A 138 12.12 21.78 -5.70
N TYR A 139 11.35 21.61 -4.63
CA TYR A 139 11.28 22.52 -3.49
C TYR A 139 11.36 21.75 -2.17
N PHE A 140 12.10 22.31 -1.22
CA PHE A 140 12.09 21.89 0.18
C PHE A 140 11.96 23.11 1.09
N GLY A 141 10.97 23.13 1.98
CA GLY A 141 10.82 24.24 2.92
C GLY A 141 9.56 24.14 3.77
N MET A 142 9.06 25.29 4.22
CA MET A 142 7.90 25.37 5.12
C MET A 142 6.68 25.95 4.39
N LYS A 143 5.53 25.28 4.51
CA LYS A 143 4.22 25.78 4.10
C LYS A 143 3.42 26.19 5.33
N ASP A 144 3.01 27.46 5.36
CA ASP A 144 2.10 27.99 6.37
C ASP A 144 0.65 27.61 6.01
N GLU A 145 -0.01 26.87 6.89
CA GLU A 145 -1.43 26.51 6.81
C GLU A 145 -2.32 27.45 7.64
N GLY A 146 -1.72 28.49 8.23
CA GLY A 146 -2.38 29.40 9.17
C GLY A 146 -2.42 28.83 10.59
N ASN A 147 -2.90 29.62 11.55
CA ASN A 147 -3.12 29.20 12.94
C ASN A 147 -1.92 28.51 13.62
N ALA A 148 -0.71 29.00 13.34
CA ALA A 148 0.57 28.43 13.82
C ALA A 148 0.86 26.99 13.33
N GLN A 149 0.20 26.53 12.26
CA GLN A 149 0.49 25.27 11.59
C GLN A 149 1.45 25.53 10.45
N ASN A 150 2.72 25.16 10.62
CA ASN A 150 3.71 25.21 9.56
C ASN A 150 4.19 23.78 9.27
N HIS A 151 4.00 23.33 8.03
CA HIS A 151 4.40 22.00 7.59
C HIS A 151 5.72 22.06 6.84
N THR A 152 6.63 21.14 7.14
CA THR A 152 7.76 20.90 6.24
C THR A 152 7.26 20.18 4.99
N VAL A 153 7.57 20.72 3.82
CA VAL A 153 7.10 20.25 2.52
C VAL A 153 8.29 19.94 1.64
N VAL A 154 8.23 18.77 1.02
CA VAL A 154 8.96 18.45 -0.20
C VAL A 154 7.93 18.55 -1.33
N ALA A 155 8.22 19.34 -2.36
CA ALA A 155 7.36 19.46 -3.53
C ALA A 155 8.22 19.34 -4.80
N TRP A 156 7.61 18.85 -5.87
CA TRP A 156 8.20 18.81 -7.21
C TRP A 156 7.14 19.21 -8.22
N SER A 157 7.56 19.61 -9.39
CA SER A 157 6.67 19.87 -10.52
C SER A 157 7.27 19.37 -11.82
N ASP A 158 6.38 19.04 -12.73
CA ASP A 158 6.62 18.79 -14.14
C ASP A 158 6.25 20.05 -14.95
N ASN A 159 6.76 20.14 -16.16
CA ASN A 159 6.44 21.14 -17.16
C ASN A 159 5.05 21.01 -17.77
N ASP A 160 4.46 19.82 -17.75
CA ASP A 160 3.16 19.53 -18.34
C ASP A 160 2.41 18.41 -17.58
N VAL A 161 1.09 18.52 -17.44
CA VAL A 161 0.23 17.44 -16.92
C VAL A 161 -0.36 16.59 -18.05
N TRP A 162 -0.42 17.14 -19.27
CA TRP A 162 -1.08 16.59 -20.47
C TRP A 162 -0.18 15.72 -21.36
N ASP A 163 1.12 16.00 -21.37
CA ASP A 163 2.17 15.11 -21.89
C ASP A 163 3.01 14.65 -20.69
N PRO A 164 2.57 13.63 -19.93
CA PRO A 164 3.28 13.13 -18.77
C PRO A 164 4.61 12.52 -19.21
N GLY A 165 5.59 13.40 -19.39
CA GLY A 165 6.98 13.09 -19.19
C GLY A 165 7.09 12.47 -17.80
N PRO A 166 7.79 11.35 -17.65
CA PRO A 166 7.83 10.64 -16.38
C PRO A 166 8.72 11.34 -15.33
N ASP A 167 8.43 12.60 -15.02
CA ASP A 167 9.22 13.38 -14.07
C ASP A 167 8.82 13.00 -12.64
N TYR A 168 9.60 12.05 -12.13
CA TYR A 168 9.35 11.38 -10.87
C TYR A 168 10.09 12.04 -9.71
N MET A 169 9.41 12.14 -8.56
CA MET A 169 10.12 12.28 -7.30
C MET A 169 10.61 10.91 -6.83
N LYS A 170 11.91 10.79 -6.56
CA LYS A 170 12.55 9.52 -6.16
C LYS A 170 13.32 9.66 -4.87
N PHE A 171 13.28 8.60 -4.07
CA PHE A 171 14.22 8.39 -2.97
C PHE A 171 15.23 7.32 -3.38
N ILE A 172 16.50 7.70 -3.49
CA ILE A 172 17.58 6.83 -3.96
C ILE A 172 18.58 6.60 -2.83
N PHE A 173 18.82 5.34 -2.50
CA PHE A 173 19.90 4.92 -1.61
C PHE A 173 21.16 4.61 -2.41
N THR A 174 22.28 5.22 -2.04
CA THR A 174 23.58 4.98 -2.66
C THR A 174 24.54 4.31 -1.68
N SER A 175 25.44 3.48 -2.21
CA SER A 175 26.52 2.84 -1.46
C SER A 175 27.84 2.96 -2.24
N TYR A 176 28.92 2.35 -1.75
CA TYR A 176 30.20 2.36 -2.45
C TYR A 176 30.05 1.87 -3.90
N LEU A 177 30.56 2.66 -4.84
CA LEU A 177 30.51 2.34 -6.26
C LEU A 177 31.15 0.97 -6.53
N ASN A 178 30.49 0.18 -7.38
CA ASN A 178 30.84 -1.20 -7.74
C ASN A 178 30.82 -2.19 -6.56
N GLN A 179 30.05 -1.91 -5.51
CA GLN A 179 29.80 -2.81 -4.38
C GLN A 179 28.28 -2.96 -4.13
N ASN A 180 27.84 -4.03 -3.48
CA ASN A 180 26.49 -4.13 -2.90
C ASN A 180 25.30 -3.88 -3.85
N GLY A 181 25.23 -4.62 -4.97
CA GLY A 181 24.03 -4.65 -5.82
C GLY A 181 23.66 -3.29 -6.42
N ALA A 182 22.35 -3.03 -6.55
CA ALA A 182 21.81 -1.80 -7.16
C ALA A 182 22.38 -0.51 -6.53
N ALA A 183 22.56 -0.49 -5.21
CA ALA A 183 23.00 0.67 -4.45
C ALA A 183 24.41 1.16 -4.81
N GLY A 184 25.31 0.28 -5.28
CA GLY A 184 26.65 0.69 -5.74
C GLY A 184 26.76 0.91 -7.23
N THR A 185 25.65 0.93 -7.97
CA THR A 185 25.66 1.40 -9.36
C THR A 185 25.70 2.94 -9.41
N ALA A 186 26.01 3.51 -10.58
CA ALA A 186 25.97 4.96 -10.77
C ALA A 186 24.57 5.58 -10.53
N ASN A 187 23.52 4.77 -10.67
CA ASN A 187 22.14 5.20 -10.48
C ASN A 187 21.64 5.02 -9.04
N GLY A 188 22.37 4.28 -8.21
CA GLY A 188 21.92 3.88 -6.88
C GLY A 188 20.75 2.90 -6.89
N LEU A 189 20.31 2.51 -5.71
CA LEU A 189 19.10 1.73 -5.48
C LEU A 189 17.94 2.71 -5.32
N GLU A 190 17.00 2.69 -6.25
CA GLU A 190 15.75 3.39 -6.06
C GLU A 190 14.96 2.67 -4.96
N ALA A 191 14.68 3.36 -3.86
CA ALA A 191 13.96 2.81 -2.73
C ALA A 191 12.47 3.12 -2.82
N ALA A 192 12.13 4.28 -3.38
CA ALA A 192 10.76 4.69 -3.59
C ALA A 192 10.64 5.72 -4.73
N ARG A 193 9.45 5.77 -5.35
CA ARG A 193 9.08 6.82 -6.31
C ARG A 193 7.64 7.29 -6.15
N PHE A 194 7.39 8.52 -6.56
CA PHE A 194 6.09 9.14 -6.66
C PHE A 194 5.84 9.52 -8.11
N VAL A 195 4.65 9.16 -8.61
CA VAL A 195 4.24 9.39 -9.99
C VAL A 195 2.87 10.04 -9.97
N PRO A 196 2.73 11.32 -10.37
CA PRO A 196 1.42 11.92 -10.57
C PRO A 196 0.63 11.15 -11.64
N ASP A 197 -0.67 10.98 -11.45
CA ASP A 197 -1.57 10.53 -12.51
C ASP A 197 -1.70 11.62 -13.58
N ALA A 198 -2.04 11.24 -14.82
CA ALA A 198 -2.21 12.18 -15.95
C ALA A 198 -3.31 13.24 -15.72
N THR A 199 -4.18 13.05 -14.73
CA THR A 199 -5.17 14.05 -14.32
C THR A 199 -4.63 15.08 -13.32
N GLY A 200 -3.53 14.77 -12.64
CA GLY A 200 -3.00 15.54 -11.51
C GLY A 200 -3.82 15.41 -10.22
N ASP A 201 -4.89 14.60 -10.20
CA ASP A 201 -5.76 14.42 -9.04
C ASP A 201 -5.25 13.34 -8.07
N GLU A 202 -4.35 12.47 -8.52
CA GLU A 202 -3.79 11.38 -7.74
C GLU A 202 -2.26 11.26 -7.93
N VAL A 203 -1.61 10.60 -6.97
CA VAL A 203 -0.19 10.24 -7.04
C VAL A 203 -0.06 8.76 -6.69
N TYR A 204 0.58 8.01 -7.59
CA TYR A 204 0.99 6.63 -7.36
C TYR A 204 2.29 6.62 -6.56
N PHE A 205 2.38 5.69 -5.60
CA PHE A 205 3.53 5.54 -4.73
C PHE A 205 4.08 4.13 -4.84
N GLY A 206 5.31 4.02 -5.34
CA GLY A 206 6.01 2.76 -5.47
C GLY A 206 7.10 2.62 -4.42
N LEU A 207 7.18 1.44 -3.80
CA LEU A 207 8.28 1.02 -2.92
C LEU A 207 9.04 -0.14 -3.58
N GLY A 208 10.39 -0.08 -3.56
CA GLY A 208 11.26 -1.14 -4.12
C GLY A 208 12.16 -0.68 -5.28
N ASP A 209 12.95 -1.62 -5.81
CA ASP A 209 13.91 -1.37 -6.89
C ASP A 209 13.23 -1.30 -8.27
N TRP A 210 12.66 -0.12 -8.57
CA TRP A 210 11.95 0.12 -9.83
C TRP A 210 12.87 0.43 -11.02
N PHE A 211 14.15 0.66 -10.77
CA PHE A 211 15.12 0.89 -11.85
C PHE A 211 15.51 -0.46 -12.48
N ASN A 212 15.87 -1.46 -11.66
CA ASN A 212 16.28 -2.76 -12.17
C ASN A 212 15.11 -3.68 -12.57
N SER A 213 13.86 -3.31 -12.25
CA SER A 213 12.66 -4.01 -12.72
C SER A 213 12.26 -3.68 -14.16
N GLY A 214 13.10 -2.95 -14.91
CA GLY A 214 12.83 -2.56 -16.30
C GLY A 214 12.04 -1.27 -16.43
N GLY A 215 12.06 -0.40 -15.41
CA GLY A 215 11.37 0.90 -15.45
C GLY A 215 9.85 0.77 -15.33
N LEU A 216 9.35 -0.35 -14.78
CA LEU A 216 7.94 -0.49 -14.44
C LEU A 216 7.51 0.65 -13.50
N GLN A 217 6.28 1.11 -13.67
CA GLN A 217 5.67 2.08 -12.77
C GLN A 217 4.78 1.37 -11.77
N PRO A 218 4.70 1.86 -10.52
CA PRO A 218 3.67 1.41 -9.61
C PRO A 218 2.30 1.72 -10.20
N ASP A 219 1.44 0.71 -10.28
CA ASP A 219 0.02 0.82 -10.63
C ASP A 219 -0.89 0.73 -9.38
N GLU A 220 -0.28 0.57 -8.20
CA GLU A 220 -0.95 0.36 -6.90
C GLU A 220 -0.33 1.23 -5.79
N ARG A 221 -1.03 1.40 -4.66
CA ARG A 221 -0.77 2.51 -3.69
C ARG A 221 0.16 2.20 -2.51
N LEU A 222 0.46 0.94 -2.13
CA LEU A 222 1.21 0.66 -0.89
C LEU A 222 1.75 -0.78 -0.72
N ASP A 223 3.03 -0.92 -0.32
CA ASP A 223 3.68 -2.16 0.20
C ASP A 223 3.97 -2.01 1.72
N VAL A 224 3.67 -3.03 2.55
CA VAL A 224 3.63 -2.93 4.04
C VAL A 224 4.42 -4.02 4.74
N LEU A 225 5.40 -3.61 5.56
CA LEU A 225 6.32 -4.50 6.28
C LEU A 225 5.71 -5.24 7.50
N ASP A 226 4.64 -4.69 8.10
CA ASP A 226 4.07 -5.16 9.37
C ASP A 226 2.72 -5.91 9.23
N ARG A 227 2.55 -6.66 8.13
CA ARG A 227 1.47 -7.65 7.88
C ARG A 227 0.03 -7.15 7.82
N THR A 228 -0.26 -5.88 8.13
CA THR A 228 -1.62 -5.35 8.05
C THR A 228 -1.70 -4.08 7.21
N VAL A 229 -2.50 -4.13 6.16
CA VAL A 229 -2.93 -2.95 5.38
C VAL A 229 -4.31 -2.52 5.88
N ARG A 230 -4.50 -1.27 6.29
CA ARG A 230 -5.82 -0.71 6.60
C ARG A 230 -6.35 0.07 5.40
N ILE A 231 -7.32 -0.50 4.69
CA ILE A 231 -8.11 0.21 3.67
C ILE A 231 -9.29 0.86 4.38
N ARG A 232 -9.38 2.20 4.35
CA ARG A 232 -10.40 2.96 5.12
C ARG A 232 -11.74 3.06 4.42
N ASP A 233 -11.74 2.94 3.09
CA ASP A 233 -12.94 3.01 2.27
C ASP A 233 -12.83 1.91 1.22
N LEU A 234 -13.67 0.88 1.36
CA LEU A 234 -13.88 -0.12 0.32
C LEU A 234 -15.13 0.33 -0.44
N PRO A 235 -15.14 0.35 -1.79
CA PRO A 235 -16.30 0.78 -2.54
C PRO A 235 -17.55 0.04 -2.03
N THR A 236 -18.57 0.78 -1.61
CA THR A 236 -19.84 0.24 -1.06
C THR A 236 -20.60 -0.65 -2.02
N ASN A 237 -20.13 -0.76 -3.27
CA ASN A 237 -20.77 -1.47 -4.37
C ASN A 237 -20.17 -2.87 -4.60
N TYR A 238 -19.21 -3.31 -3.76
CA TYR A 238 -18.60 -4.63 -3.85
C TYR A 238 -19.30 -5.68 -2.95
N GLU A 239 -20.09 -5.26 -1.97
CA GLU A 239 -20.97 -6.14 -1.17
C GLU A 239 -22.31 -6.44 -1.86
N ASP A 240 -22.40 -6.25 -3.17
CA ASP A 240 -23.57 -6.66 -3.94
C ASP A 240 -23.62 -8.19 -3.92
N VAL A 241 -24.40 -8.75 -2.99
CA VAL A 241 -24.70 -10.18 -2.86
C VAL A 241 -25.27 -10.82 -4.14
N SER A 242 -25.57 -10.03 -5.17
CA SER A 242 -25.94 -10.51 -6.50
C SER A 242 -24.76 -10.71 -7.47
N LYS A 243 -23.54 -10.29 -7.10
CA LYS A 243 -22.33 -10.45 -7.90
C LYS A 243 -21.49 -11.61 -7.38
N VAL A 244 -21.19 -12.54 -8.27
CA VAL A 244 -20.22 -13.62 -8.06
C VAL A 244 -18.88 -12.98 -7.68
N MET A 245 -18.24 -13.44 -6.60
CA MET A 245 -16.96 -12.87 -6.19
C MET A 245 -15.90 -13.40 -7.17
N ASP A 246 -15.31 -12.56 -8.03
CA ASP A 246 -14.32 -13.08 -8.98
C ASP A 246 -13.03 -13.54 -8.26
N LYS A 247 -12.67 -12.88 -7.16
CA LYS A 247 -11.42 -13.07 -6.44
C LYS A 247 -11.61 -12.96 -4.94
N VAL A 248 -10.95 -13.85 -4.21
CA VAL A 248 -10.83 -13.81 -2.76
C VAL A 248 -9.42 -13.40 -2.39
N VAL A 249 -9.30 -12.35 -1.57
CA VAL A 249 -8.02 -11.96 -0.97
C VAL A 249 -7.65 -13.00 0.08
N VAL A 250 -6.44 -13.55 -0.03
CA VAL A 250 -5.88 -14.52 0.91
C VAL A 250 -4.57 -14.01 1.46
N VAL A 251 -4.19 -14.54 2.62
CA VAL A 251 -2.94 -14.19 3.28
C VAL A 251 -2.12 -15.47 3.43
N ASP A 252 -0.89 -15.43 2.93
CA ASP A 252 0.06 -16.53 3.08
C ASP A 252 0.57 -16.64 4.51
N SER A 253 1.18 -17.77 4.85
CA SER A 253 1.73 -18.03 6.20
C SER A 253 2.83 -17.04 6.63
N ASP A 254 3.41 -16.31 5.68
CA ASP A 254 4.42 -15.27 5.90
C ASP A 254 3.83 -13.85 6.01
N GLY A 255 2.51 -13.70 5.80
CA GLY A 255 1.79 -12.43 5.90
C GLY A 255 1.67 -11.66 4.59
N ARG A 256 2.03 -12.24 3.44
CA ARG A 256 1.83 -11.62 2.13
C ARG A 256 0.36 -11.72 1.69
N LEU A 257 -0.19 -10.62 1.17
CA LEU A 257 -1.50 -10.63 0.53
C LEU A 257 -1.38 -11.18 -0.88
N HIS A 258 -2.24 -12.14 -1.20
CA HIS A 258 -2.45 -12.66 -2.54
C HIS A 258 -3.94 -12.59 -2.86
N TRP A 259 -4.28 -12.86 -4.12
CA TRP A 259 -5.65 -13.13 -4.51
C TRP A 259 -5.70 -14.48 -5.21
N ARG A 260 -6.80 -15.20 -5.03
CA ARG A 260 -7.14 -16.39 -5.80
C ARG A 260 -8.55 -16.30 -6.35
N PRO A 261 -8.87 -16.95 -7.47
CA PRO A 261 -10.25 -17.05 -7.94
C PRO A 261 -11.17 -17.65 -6.86
N GLU A 262 -12.42 -17.19 -6.74
CA GLU A 262 -13.40 -17.78 -5.81
C GLU A 262 -13.64 -19.28 -6.10
N GLY A 263 -13.57 -19.67 -7.38
CA GLY A 263 -13.74 -21.04 -7.83
C GLY A 263 -12.74 -22.05 -7.24
N ASP A 264 -11.64 -21.58 -6.63
CA ASP A 264 -10.70 -22.45 -5.91
C ASP A 264 -11.16 -22.77 -4.48
N TYR A 265 -12.01 -21.92 -3.88
CA TYR A 265 -12.60 -22.13 -2.55
C TYR A 265 -13.88 -22.94 -2.63
N ILE A 266 -14.69 -22.63 -3.64
CA ILE A 266 -15.86 -23.43 -3.97
C ILE A 266 -15.37 -24.51 -4.93
N ASN A 267 -14.88 -25.61 -4.38
CA ASN A 267 -14.96 -26.90 -5.06
C ASN A 267 -16.45 -27.27 -5.27
N ALA A 268 -17.21 -26.45 -6.01
CA ALA A 268 -18.52 -26.79 -6.55
C ALA A 268 -18.40 -27.90 -7.61
N ALA A 269 -17.17 -28.26 -7.97
CA ALA A 269 -16.84 -29.39 -8.83
C ALA A 269 -16.25 -30.59 -8.08
N ALA A 270 -15.90 -30.47 -6.79
CA ALA A 270 -15.84 -31.68 -5.97
C ALA A 270 -17.29 -31.99 -5.63
N THR A 271 -17.77 -33.06 -6.23
CA THR A 271 -19.01 -33.77 -5.92
C THR A 271 -19.12 -34.02 -4.41
N ASP A 272 -19.50 -33.01 -3.63
CA ASP A 272 -19.93 -33.15 -2.25
C ASP A 272 -21.33 -33.75 -2.27
N CYS A 273 -21.40 -35.00 -2.77
CA CYS A 273 -22.61 -35.79 -2.86
C CYS A 273 -22.93 -36.49 -1.55
N ASP A 274 -22.41 -35.99 -0.43
CA ASP A 274 -22.72 -36.54 0.89
C ASP A 274 -24.24 -36.56 1.09
N TRP A 275 -24.94 -35.52 0.61
CA TRP A 275 -26.39 -35.40 0.64
C TRP A 275 -26.96 -34.75 -0.61
N ASN A 276 -27.79 -35.49 -1.36
CA ASN A 276 -28.50 -34.96 -2.52
C ASN A 276 -29.98 -34.71 -2.20
N GLN A 277 -30.44 -33.49 -2.44
CA GLN A 277 -31.86 -33.12 -2.42
C GLN A 277 -32.42 -33.23 -3.85
N GLN A 278 -33.43 -34.08 -4.06
CA GLN A 278 -34.04 -34.20 -5.38
C GLN A 278 -34.91 -32.96 -5.68
N VAL A 279 -34.54 -32.19 -6.70
CA VAL A 279 -35.32 -31.03 -7.14
C VAL A 279 -36.43 -31.51 -8.07
N GLY A 280 -37.70 -31.18 -7.80
CA GLY A 280 -38.82 -31.45 -8.72
C GLY A 280 -39.98 -32.32 -8.24
N GLY A 281 -40.29 -32.35 -6.94
CA GLY A 281 -41.61 -32.85 -6.48
C GLY A 281 -41.66 -33.37 -5.04
N ASN A 282 -40.54 -33.89 -4.51
CA ASN A 282 -40.41 -34.28 -3.11
C ASN A 282 -39.01 -33.91 -2.61
N VAL A 283 -38.96 -33.13 -1.53
CA VAL A 283 -37.74 -32.57 -0.92
C VAL A 283 -37.00 -33.60 -0.06
N ASN A 284 -36.82 -34.81 -0.59
CA ASN A 284 -36.22 -35.91 0.17
C ASN A 284 -34.69 -35.82 0.07
N LEU A 285 -34.03 -35.73 1.22
CA LEU A 285 -32.58 -35.93 1.32
C LEU A 285 -32.27 -37.42 1.17
N ARG A 286 -31.36 -37.75 0.26
CA ARG A 286 -30.93 -39.13 0.01
C ARG A 286 -29.41 -39.20 -0.02
N THR A 287 -28.90 -40.35 0.39
CA THR A 287 -27.51 -40.77 0.19
C THR A 287 -27.52 -42.24 -0.26
N ALA A 288 -26.53 -42.67 -1.06
CA ALA A 288 -26.36 -44.05 -1.51
C ALA A 288 -27.57 -44.69 -2.22
N TYR A 289 -27.99 -44.11 -3.36
CA TYR A 289 -29.21 -44.50 -4.10
C TYR A 289 -28.94 -44.90 -5.57
N ALA A 290 -29.86 -45.68 -6.15
CA ALA A 290 -29.79 -46.12 -7.54
C ALA A 290 -29.90 -44.93 -8.53
N GLY A 291 -28.97 -44.86 -9.48
CA GLY A 291 -28.89 -43.75 -10.43
C GLY A 291 -28.28 -42.47 -9.85
N ALA A 292 -27.49 -42.59 -8.78
CA ALA A 292 -26.65 -41.49 -8.31
C ALA A 292 -25.63 -41.06 -9.40
N PRO A 293 -25.28 -39.76 -9.47
CA PRO A 293 -24.24 -39.31 -10.40
C PRO A 293 -22.91 -40.02 -10.16
N SER A 294 -22.12 -40.19 -11.22
CA SER A 294 -20.78 -40.81 -11.14
C SER A 294 -19.92 -40.11 -10.08
N GLY A 295 -19.34 -40.88 -9.15
CA GLY A 295 -18.53 -40.37 -8.05
C GLY A 295 -19.29 -40.08 -6.75
N CYS A 296 -20.62 -40.11 -6.78
CA CYS A 296 -21.46 -40.06 -5.58
C CYS A 296 -21.76 -41.48 -5.05
N PRO A 297 -22.11 -41.64 -3.76
CA PRO A 297 -22.56 -42.92 -3.24
C PRO A 297 -23.79 -43.44 -4.00
N ASP A 298 -23.75 -44.70 -4.45
CA ASP A 298 -24.78 -45.33 -5.29
C ASP A 298 -25.55 -46.46 -4.57
N GLU A 299 -26.26 -47.30 -5.33
CA GLU A 299 -27.03 -48.42 -4.79
C GLU A 299 -26.18 -49.55 -4.18
N ASP A 300 -24.87 -49.57 -4.41
CA ASP A 300 -23.95 -50.51 -3.77
C ASP A 300 -23.25 -49.89 -2.55
N SER A 301 -23.24 -48.56 -2.44
CA SER A 301 -22.71 -47.85 -1.27
C SER A 301 -23.56 -48.05 -0.01
N HIS A 302 -22.92 -48.04 1.16
CA HIS A 302 -23.56 -48.23 2.46
C HIS A 302 -23.24 -47.07 3.42
N VAL A 303 -24.14 -46.77 4.36
CA VAL A 303 -23.95 -45.75 5.40
C VAL A 303 -23.62 -46.42 6.73
N GLY A 304 -22.46 -46.09 7.29
CA GLY A 304 -22.04 -46.52 8.63
C GLY A 304 -22.10 -45.38 9.63
N VAL A 305 -22.77 -45.58 10.77
CA VAL A 305 -22.70 -44.70 11.94
C VAL A 305 -21.98 -45.45 13.05
N GLY A 306 -20.75 -45.03 13.37
CA GLY A 306 -19.90 -45.72 14.36
C GLY A 306 -19.24 -47.03 13.87
N VAL A 307 -19.33 -47.34 12.57
CA VAL A 307 -18.71 -48.53 11.95
C VAL A 307 -17.99 -48.16 10.66
N THR A 308 -16.81 -48.75 10.42
CA THR A 308 -16.00 -48.50 9.22
C THR A 308 -16.34 -49.41 8.04
N ASN A 309 -16.96 -50.57 8.29
CA ASN A 309 -17.42 -51.51 7.26
C ASN A 309 -18.89 -51.88 7.47
N PRO A 310 -19.83 -51.04 7.04
CA PRO A 310 -21.27 -51.30 7.18
C PRO A 310 -21.70 -52.57 6.41
N MET A 311 -22.38 -53.48 7.09
CA MET A 311 -22.86 -54.76 6.53
C MET A 311 -24.19 -54.66 5.78
N GLY A 312 -24.84 -53.50 5.84
CA GLY A 312 -26.06 -53.20 5.10
C GLY A 312 -26.21 -51.71 4.86
N LYS A 313 -27.27 -51.33 4.13
CA LYS A 313 -27.52 -49.95 3.66
C LYS A 313 -27.41 -48.87 4.74
N LEU A 314 -27.90 -49.18 5.94
CA LEU A 314 -27.63 -48.42 7.15
C LEU A 314 -27.13 -49.38 8.22
N SER A 315 -25.91 -49.18 8.70
CA SER A 315 -25.34 -49.91 9.84
C SER A 315 -25.05 -48.94 10.96
N VAL A 316 -25.62 -49.17 12.14
CA VAL A 316 -25.36 -48.37 13.34
C VAL A 316 -24.73 -49.28 14.38
N PHE A 317 -23.56 -48.91 14.88
CA PHE A 317 -22.79 -49.71 15.83
C PHE A 317 -22.18 -48.82 16.91
N GLU A 318 -22.39 -49.16 18.17
CA GLU A 318 -21.68 -48.59 19.31
C GLU A 318 -20.93 -49.74 20.00
N ASP A 319 -19.60 -49.69 19.98
CA ASP A 319 -18.74 -50.75 20.55
C ASP A 319 -18.14 -50.37 21.91
N SER A 320 -18.30 -49.11 22.29
CA SER A 320 -17.57 -48.50 23.39
C SER A 320 -18.30 -48.78 24.69
N PRO A 321 -17.74 -49.57 25.62
CA PRO A 321 -18.38 -49.84 26.89
C PRO A 321 -18.45 -48.55 27.70
N LYS A 322 -19.62 -47.90 27.74
CA LYS A 322 -19.82 -46.71 28.57
C LYS A 322 -20.51 -47.10 29.88
N PRO A 323 -20.14 -46.47 31.01
CA PRO A 323 -20.71 -46.80 32.32
C PRO A 323 -22.17 -46.32 32.52
N SER A 324 -22.85 -45.82 31.48
CA SER A 324 -24.27 -45.42 31.55
C SER A 324 -25.18 -46.62 31.39
N ALA A 325 -26.23 -46.71 32.23
CA ALA A 325 -27.14 -47.85 32.28
C ALA A 325 -28.06 -48.02 31.04
N GLN A 326 -27.95 -47.15 30.02
CA GLN A 326 -28.79 -47.19 28.82
C GLN A 326 -27.96 -46.80 27.60
N GLU A 327 -27.78 -47.75 26.69
CA GLU A 327 -27.22 -47.56 25.35
C GLU A 327 -28.35 -47.80 24.34
N TYR A 328 -28.40 -46.98 23.28
CA TYR A 328 -29.44 -47.07 22.27
C TYR A 328 -28.82 -47.05 20.87
N GLY A 329 -29.01 -48.11 20.08
CA GLY A 329 -28.55 -48.14 18.69
C GLY A 329 -29.37 -47.24 17.75
N LEU A 330 -30.69 -47.15 17.96
CA LEU A 330 -31.57 -46.24 17.22
C LEU A 330 -32.70 -45.78 18.14
N VAL A 331 -32.82 -44.47 18.33
CA VAL A 331 -33.94 -43.86 19.06
C VAL A 331 -34.78 -43.05 18.09
N VAL A 332 -36.06 -43.39 17.99
CA VAL A 332 -37.02 -42.60 17.20
C VAL A 332 -38.01 -41.99 18.18
N HIS A 333 -37.85 -40.69 18.45
CA HIS A 333 -38.86 -39.91 19.15
C HIS A 333 -39.87 -39.39 18.15
N HIS A 334 -41.13 -39.79 18.30
CA HIS A 334 -42.22 -39.24 17.51
C HIS A 334 -43.21 -38.56 18.46
N PHE A 335 -43.38 -37.25 18.29
CA PHE A 335 -44.43 -36.50 18.97
C PHE A 335 -45.68 -36.60 18.12
N GLY A 336 -46.66 -37.39 18.58
CA GLY A 336 -47.92 -37.49 17.86
C GLY A 336 -48.71 -36.18 17.93
N ASP A 337 -49.39 -35.86 16.83
CA ASP A 337 -50.47 -34.88 16.74
C ASP A 337 -51.84 -35.60 16.63
N ASP A 338 -52.89 -34.87 16.24
CA ASP A 338 -54.25 -35.42 16.07
C ASP A 338 -54.38 -36.37 14.86
N GLU A 339 -53.30 -36.61 14.09
CA GLU A 339 -53.29 -37.50 12.95
C GLU A 339 -52.74 -38.91 13.25
N LYS A 340 -52.76 -39.78 12.23
CA LYS A 340 -52.19 -41.13 12.32
C LYS A 340 -50.67 -41.06 12.26
N ASN A 341 -50.06 -41.23 13.43
CA ASN A 341 -48.64 -41.15 13.62
C ASN A 341 -47.97 -42.55 13.56
N PHE A 342 -47.05 -42.75 12.62
CA PHE A 342 -46.25 -43.98 12.51
C PHE A 342 -44.81 -43.69 12.93
N GLY A 343 -44.34 -44.29 14.02
CA GLY A 343 -42.99 -44.01 14.57
C GLY A 343 -41.86 -44.64 13.75
N GLY A 344 -41.81 -45.98 13.69
CA GLY A 344 -40.84 -46.72 12.89
C GLY A 344 -41.55 -47.78 12.06
N TYR A 345 -41.25 -47.84 10.77
CA TYR A 345 -41.78 -48.85 9.84
C TYR A 345 -40.64 -49.71 9.31
N ILE A 346 -40.59 -50.97 9.74
CA ILE A 346 -39.66 -51.96 9.22
C ILE A 346 -40.47 -52.96 8.41
N LYS A 347 -40.20 -53.04 7.11
CA LYS A 347 -40.81 -54.03 6.21
C LYS A 347 -39.72 -54.89 5.61
N CYS A 348 -39.77 -56.17 5.90
CA CYS A 348 -39.01 -57.17 5.15
C CYS A 348 -39.92 -57.69 4.03
N ALA A 349 -39.52 -57.52 2.78
CA ALA A 349 -40.19 -58.12 1.64
C ALA A 349 -39.18 -59.01 0.92
N ASP A 350 -39.48 -60.29 0.80
CA ASP A 350 -38.76 -61.17 -0.12
C ASP A 350 -39.37 -60.99 -1.51
N GLN A 351 -38.55 -60.65 -2.50
CA GLN A 351 -38.99 -60.47 -3.88
C GLN A 351 -38.85 -61.75 -4.71
N ALA A 352 -38.42 -62.86 -4.12
CA ALA A 352 -38.38 -64.17 -4.77
C ALA A 352 -39.33 -65.17 -4.09
N SER A 353 -40.04 -65.92 -4.93
CA SER A 353 -40.92 -67.03 -4.63
C SER A 353 -40.45 -67.98 -3.52
N SER A 354 -41.36 -68.29 -2.59
CA SER A 354 -41.41 -69.55 -1.83
C SER A 354 -40.09 -70.09 -1.28
N SER A 355 -39.58 -69.52 -0.19
CA SER A 355 -38.88 -70.32 0.83
C SER A 355 -38.91 -69.60 2.18
N SER A 356 -39.12 -70.36 3.25
CA SER A 356 -39.27 -69.82 4.60
C SER A 356 -38.01 -69.12 5.04
N VAL A 357 -38.12 -67.86 5.48
CA VAL A 357 -37.08 -67.21 6.28
C VAL A 357 -36.99 -67.96 7.61
N GLN A 358 -35.97 -68.80 7.76
CA GLN A 358 -35.58 -69.37 9.05
C GLN A 358 -34.82 -68.27 9.82
N PRO A 359 -35.26 -67.87 11.03
CA PRO A 359 -34.47 -66.95 11.84
C PRO A 359 -33.13 -67.59 12.21
N VAL A 360 -32.06 -66.84 11.99
CA VAL A 360 -30.68 -67.17 12.37
C VAL A 360 -30.62 -67.41 13.88
N ALA A 361 -30.06 -68.56 14.28
CA ALA A 361 -29.82 -68.88 15.68
C ALA A 361 -28.80 -67.91 16.28
N ILE A 362 -29.22 -67.14 17.28
CA ILE A 362 -28.33 -66.30 18.10
C ILE A 362 -27.92 -67.14 19.31
N ASN A 363 -26.61 -67.42 19.43
CA ASN A 363 -26.05 -68.15 20.56
C ASN A 363 -25.72 -67.19 21.71
N ASN A 364 -26.21 -67.55 22.91
CA ASN A 364 -25.85 -67.09 24.26
C ASN A 364 -26.00 -65.60 24.64
N GLY A 365 -26.91 -65.36 25.60
CA GLY A 365 -27.06 -64.11 26.35
C GLY A 365 -28.23 -63.28 25.84
N ASP A 366 -29.25 -63.09 26.68
CA ASP A 366 -30.54 -62.47 26.35
C ASP A 366 -30.42 -61.18 25.51
N ASN A 367 -30.95 -61.20 24.29
CA ASN A 367 -31.11 -60.00 23.46
C ASN A 367 -32.57 -59.88 23.03
N VAL A 368 -33.22 -58.79 23.44
CA VAL A 368 -34.59 -58.46 23.05
C VAL A 368 -34.60 -58.08 21.58
N ALA A 369 -35.30 -58.85 20.75
CA ALA A 369 -35.27 -58.67 19.31
C ALA A 369 -36.01 -57.42 18.80
N LEU A 370 -36.87 -56.77 19.61
CA LEU A 370 -37.49 -55.45 19.38
C LEU A 370 -38.28 -55.06 20.64
N ARG A 371 -38.09 -53.84 21.16
CA ARG A 371 -38.98 -53.25 22.19
C ARG A 371 -39.65 -52.03 21.59
N SER A 372 -40.97 -52.11 21.35
CA SER A 372 -41.77 -50.94 21.01
C SER A 372 -42.55 -50.47 22.24
N GLU A 373 -42.26 -49.26 22.70
CA GLU A 373 -43.09 -48.59 23.71
C GLU A 373 -43.84 -47.44 23.05
N ALA A 374 -45.17 -47.42 23.20
CA ALA A 374 -46.00 -46.28 22.83
C ALA A 374 -46.47 -45.58 24.11
N TRP A 375 -46.27 -44.27 24.19
CA TRP A 375 -46.80 -43.44 25.26
C TRP A 375 -48.04 -42.69 24.78
N ASN A 376 -49.09 -42.71 25.60
CA ASN A 376 -50.08 -41.65 25.64
C ASN A 376 -50.21 -41.15 27.09
N ALA A 377 -50.68 -39.92 27.27
CA ALA A 377 -50.68 -39.21 28.54
C ALA A 377 -51.45 -39.88 29.71
N THR A 378 -52.20 -40.96 29.49
CA THR A 378 -53.04 -41.58 30.52
C THR A 378 -52.99 -43.10 30.64
N ASN A 379 -52.35 -43.87 29.75
CA ASN A 379 -52.20 -45.32 29.91
C ASN A 379 -50.93 -45.89 29.25
N ARG A 380 -50.35 -46.94 29.86
CA ARG A 380 -49.27 -47.75 29.28
C ARG A 380 -49.85 -48.90 28.47
N SER A 381 -49.63 -48.89 27.16
CA SER A 381 -49.93 -50.03 26.29
C SER A 381 -48.61 -50.61 25.76
N ILE A 382 -48.27 -51.82 26.18
CA ILE A 382 -47.10 -52.55 25.68
C ILE A 382 -47.49 -53.24 24.36
N GLY A 383 -46.83 -52.88 23.25
CA GLY A 383 -46.90 -53.61 21.99
C GLY A 383 -45.97 -54.82 22.01
N VAL A 384 -46.42 -55.94 21.43
CA VAL A 384 -45.77 -57.26 21.24
C VAL A 384 -44.51 -57.51 22.10
N HIS A 385 -44.69 -58.28 23.18
CA HIS A 385 -43.59 -58.84 23.97
C HIS A 385 -43.45 -60.33 23.64
N GLY A 386 -42.47 -60.69 22.83
CA GLY A 386 -42.10 -62.09 22.59
C GLY A 386 -40.97 -62.49 23.52
N TYR A 387 -41.21 -63.43 24.43
CA TYR A 387 -40.15 -64.14 25.13
C TYR A 387 -40.02 -65.55 24.55
N ALA A 388 -38.80 -66.02 24.33
CA ALA A 388 -38.54 -67.44 24.10
C ALA A 388 -37.97 -68.02 25.40
N ARG A 389 -38.68 -68.98 26.00
CA ARG A 389 -38.17 -69.76 27.13
C ARG A 389 -37.89 -71.17 26.63
N LEU A 390 -36.62 -71.61 26.71
CA LEU A 390 -36.28 -73.01 26.49
C LEU A 390 -36.71 -73.83 27.71
N ALA A 391 -37.43 -74.92 27.47
CA ALA A 391 -37.58 -76.00 28.44
C ALA A 391 -36.28 -76.82 28.41
N SER A 392 -35.73 -77.06 29.61
CA SER A 392 -34.49 -77.81 29.84
C SER A 392 -34.54 -79.23 29.30
#